data_AF-A0A7S1ZS10-F1
#
_entry.id   AF-A0A7S1ZS10-F1
#
_cell.length_a   1.000
_cell.length_b   1.000
_cell.length_c   1.000
_cell.angle_alpha   90.00
_cell.angle_beta   90.00
_cell.angle_gamma   90.00
#
_symmetry.space_group_name_H-M   'P 1'
#
loop_
_entity.id
_entity.type
_entity.pdbx_description
1 polymer ?
#
loop_
_entity_poly.entity_id
_entity_poly.type
_entity_poly.pdbx_seq_one_letter_code
_entity_poly.pdbx_strand_id
1 'polypeptide(L)'
;RFQPPLDVLSSIVDVCPELSLGLDCLERTPLHLAACWGCDPDVISALLGAAELQLANVTGLLLDKNEGDSFDAEYLSECLERVAGKPDSQGKTPLHYAIEFLSSQVSHQSHQNEEWDFVAMCTLAPVLDRAVAVVKILAEACPDAIEMKDAQGKTPMDHVHYRVRG
;
A
#
# COMPACT_ATOMS: atom_id res chain seq x y z
N ARG A 1 -6.34 16.14 -6.91
CA ARG A 1 -5.31 15.19 -6.41
C ARG A 1 -4.44 14.83 -7.61
N PHE A 2 -3.11 14.90 -7.48
CA PHE A 2 -2.18 14.61 -8.57
C PHE A 2 -1.78 13.14 -8.46
N GLN A 3 -2.21 12.30 -9.40
CA GLN A 3 -1.67 10.95 -9.52
C GLN A 3 -0.34 11.05 -10.28
N PRO A 4 0.75 10.45 -9.77
CA PRO A 4 1.98 10.39 -10.54
C PRO A 4 1.72 9.58 -11.81
N PRO A 5 2.10 10.06 -13.01
CA PRO A 5 1.99 9.27 -14.21
C PRO A 5 2.88 8.03 -14.09
N LEU A 6 2.33 6.87 -14.45
CA LEU A 6 3.03 5.58 -14.37
C LEU A 6 4.39 5.64 -15.07
N ASP A 7 4.47 6.31 -16.23
CA ASP A 7 5.70 6.46 -17.00
C ASP A 7 6.84 7.13 -16.21
N VAL A 8 6.51 8.11 -15.36
CA VAL A 8 7.49 8.78 -14.50
C VAL A 8 7.88 7.87 -13.34
N LEU A 9 6.93 7.13 -12.78
CA LEU A 9 7.21 6.16 -11.73
C LEU A 9 8.14 5.05 -12.24
N SER A 10 7.82 4.47 -13.40
CA SER A 10 8.67 3.48 -14.09
C SER A 10 10.05 4.06 -14.37
N SER A 11 10.15 5.28 -14.91
CA SER A 11 11.45 5.92 -15.17
C SER A 11 12.27 6.13 -13.89
N ILE A 12 11.63 6.49 -12.77
CA ILE A 12 12.31 6.67 -11.48
C ILE A 12 12.78 5.32 -10.93
N VAL A 13 11.94 4.30 -11.01
CA VAL A 13 12.29 2.93 -10.60
C VAL A 13 13.43 2.37 -11.45
N ASP A 14 13.43 2.66 -12.76
CA ASP A 14 14.49 2.21 -13.68
C ASP A 14 15.84 2.87 -13.38
N VAL A 15 15.82 4.16 -12.99
CA VAL A 15 17.04 4.93 -12.68
C VAL A 15 17.55 4.64 -11.27
N CYS A 16 16.64 4.47 -10.31
CA CYS A 16 16.91 4.30 -8.88
C CYS A 16 15.98 3.24 -8.27
N PRO A 17 16.20 1.94 -8.55
CA PRO A 17 15.34 0.87 -8.05
C PRO A 17 15.40 0.73 -6.53
N GLU A 18 16.49 1.16 -5.89
CA GLU A 18 16.64 1.24 -4.43
C GLU A 18 15.59 2.15 -3.77
N LEU A 19 15.05 3.12 -4.50
CA LEU A 19 14.06 4.04 -3.97
C LEU A 19 12.73 3.35 -3.65
N SER A 20 12.44 2.23 -4.32
CA SER A 20 11.23 1.41 -4.06
C SER A 20 11.15 0.88 -2.62
N LEU A 21 12.30 0.74 -1.96
CA LEU A 21 12.43 0.31 -0.56
C LEU A 21 12.92 1.44 0.36
N GLY A 22 13.16 2.64 -0.18
CA GLY A 22 13.64 3.80 0.55
C GLY A 22 12.70 4.18 1.69
N LEU A 23 13.26 4.49 2.85
CA LEU A 23 12.50 4.91 4.01
C LEU A 23 12.59 6.43 4.17
N ASP A 24 11.45 7.06 4.49
CA ASP A 24 11.45 8.44 4.96
C ASP A 24 11.81 8.53 6.45
N CYS A 25 11.73 9.75 7.02
CA CYS A 25 12.03 9.98 8.43
C CYS A 25 11.06 9.33 9.42
N LEU A 26 9.95 8.76 8.94
CA LEU A 26 8.97 8.01 9.72
C LEU A 26 9.08 6.51 9.48
N GLU A 27 10.13 6.04 8.82
CA GLU A 27 10.33 4.64 8.41
C GLU A 27 9.26 4.14 7.43
N ARG A 28 8.66 5.06 6.66
CA ARG A 28 7.65 4.72 5.65
C ARG A 28 8.31 4.44 4.31
N THR A 29 7.92 3.32 3.70
CA THR A 29 8.24 3.00 2.31
C THR A 29 7.38 3.82 1.34
N PRO A 30 7.73 3.91 0.04
CA PRO A 30 6.87 4.54 -0.97
C PRO A 30 5.46 3.93 -1.01
N LEU A 31 5.34 2.64 -0.67
CA LEU A 31 4.07 1.92 -0.59
C LEU A 31 3.14 2.49 0.49
N HIS A 32 3.67 2.88 1.66
CA HIS A 32 2.90 3.56 2.70
C HIS A 32 2.33 4.88 2.20
N LEU A 33 3.15 5.67 1.50
CA LEU A 33 2.75 6.96 0.95
C LEU A 33 1.68 6.75 -0.12
N ALA A 34 1.91 5.83 -1.06
CA ALA A 34 0.96 5.53 -2.14
C ALA A 34 -0.39 5.07 -1.59
N ALA A 35 -0.40 4.22 -0.55
CA ALA A 35 -1.61 3.79 0.14
C ALA A 35 -2.31 4.96 0.87
N CYS A 36 -1.56 5.81 1.57
CA CYS A 36 -2.08 6.97 2.30
C CYS A 36 -2.77 8.00 1.38
N TRP A 37 -2.26 8.17 0.16
CA TRP A 37 -2.82 9.11 -0.81
C TRP A 37 -3.90 8.52 -1.73
N GLY A 38 -4.16 7.21 -1.63
CA GLY A 38 -5.06 6.50 -2.53
C GLY A 38 -4.59 6.57 -3.98
N CYS A 39 -3.30 6.31 -4.20
CA CYS A 39 -2.73 6.21 -5.54
C CYS A 39 -3.44 5.11 -6.36
N ASP A 40 -3.25 5.16 -7.68
CA ASP A 40 -3.87 4.19 -8.57
C ASP A 40 -3.39 2.75 -8.24
N PRO A 41 -4.27 1.73 -8.30
CA PRO A 41 -3.87 0.34 -8.14
C PRO A 41 -2.65 -0.04 -8.98
N ASP A 42 -2.55 0.48 -10.21
CA ASP A 42 -1.41 0.22 -11.09
C ASP A 42 -0.09 0.75 -10.51
N VAL A 43 -0.12 1.89 -9.80
CA VAL A 43 1.04 2.44 -9.10
C VAL A 43 1.44 1.55 -7.93
N ILE A 44 0.46 1.02 -7.18
CA ILE A 44 0.70 0.09 -6.08
C ILE A 44 1.35 -1.20 -6.59
N SER A 45 0.80 -1.78 -7.66
CA SER A 45 1.36 -2.96 -8.30
C SER A 45 2.75 -2.71 -8.88
N ALA A 46 2.99 -1.55 -9.49
CA ALA A 46 4.32 -1.18 -10.00
C ALA A 46 5.35 -1.04 -8.87
N LEU A 47 4.97 -0.43 -7.74
CA LEU A 47 5.85 -0.32 -6.57
C LEU A 47 6.15 -1.69 -5.94
N LEU A 48 5.17 -2.58 -5.87
CA LEU A 48 5.37 -3.96 -5.41
C LEU A 48 6.31 -4.72 -6.34
N GLY A 49 6.09 -4.67 -7.65
CA GLY A 49 6.98 -5.31 -8.62
C GLY A 49 8.40 -4.73 -8.62
N ALA A 50 8.53 -3.42 -8.43
CA ALA A 50 9.83 -2.77 -8.26
C ALA A 50 10.58 -3.25 -7.00
N ALA A 51 9.85 -3.38 -5.89
CA ALA A 51 10.40 -3.93 -4.65
C ALA A 51 10.82 -5.39 -4.81
N GLU A 52 10.05 -6.19 -5.55
CA GLU A 52 10.36 -7.58 -5.89
C GLU A 52 11.68 -7.69 -6.67
N LEU A 53 11.81 -6.90 -7.75
CA LEU A 53 13.03 -6.85 -8.57
C LEU A 53 14.24 -6.42 -7.74
N GLN A 54 14.06 -5.45 -6.84
CA GLN A 54 15.16 -4.99 -6.00
C GLN A 54 15.59 -6.04 -4.97
N LEU A 55 14.63 -6.72 -4.33
CA LEU A 55 14.91 -7.84 -3.44
C LEU A 55 15.63 -8.96 -4.19
N ALA A 56 15.17 -9.28 -5.41
CA ALA A 56 15.79 -10.28 -6.28
C ALA A 56 17.22 -9.92 -6.69
N ASN A 57 17.48 -8.65 -7.01
CA ASN A 57 18.82 -8.18 -7.34
C ASN A 57 19.76 -8.26 -6.14
N VAL A 58 19.30 -7.86 -4.95
CA VAL A 58 20.11 -7.90 -3.72
C VAL A 58 20.41 -9.34 -3.31
N THR A 59 19.42 -10.24 -3.37
CA THR A 59 19.62 -11.66 -3.06
C THR A 59 20.50 -12.33 -4.13
N GLY A 60 20.29 -12.06 -5.42
CA GLY A 60 21.14 -12.53 -6.50
C GLY A 60 22.61 -12.09 -6.34
N LEU A 61 22.86 -10.82 -6.02
CA LEU A 61 24.22 -10.31 -5.74
C LEU A 61 24.85 -10.90 -4.46
N LEU A 62 24.03 -11.26 -3.46
CA LEU A 62 24.49 -11.91 -2.24
C LEU A 62 24.84 -13.39 -2.50
N LEU A 63 24.12 -14.05 -3.41
CA LEU A 63 24.30 -15.44 -3.79
C LEU A 63 25.39 -15.65 -4.86
N ASP A 64 25.68 -14.67 -5.71
CA ASP A 64 26.86 -14.72 -6.61
C ASP A 64 28.19 -14.84 -5.83
N LYS A 65 28.19 -14.52 -4.53
CA LYS A 65 29.35 -14.75 -3.63
C LYS A 65 29.38 -16.14 -2.99
N ASN A 66 28.29 -16.89 -3.07
CA ASN A 66 28.16 -18.24 -2.53
C ASN A 66 27.61 -19.17 -3.63
N GLU A 67 28.51 -19.79 -4.37
CA GLU A 67 28.18 -20.70 -5.47
C GLU A 67 27.17 -21.77 -5.05
N GLY A 68 26.01 -21.76 -5.73
CA GLY A 68 25.14 -22.92 -5.88
C GLY A 68 24.09 -23.10 -4.79
N ASP A 69 22.96 -22.42 -4.92
CA ASP A 69 21.65 -23.02 -4.65
C ASP A 69 20.56 -22.26 -5.41
N SER A 70 19.52 -22.97 -5.83
CA SER A 70 18.45 -22.42 -6.66
C SER A 70 17.78 -21.23 -5.97
N PHE A 71 17.53 -20.20 -6.76
CA PHE A 71 16.80 -19.02 -6.34
C PHE A 71 15.34 -19.41 -6.05
N ASP A 72 15.03 -19.68 -4.79
CA ASP A 72 13.68 -20.09 -4.41
C ASP A 72 12.75 -18.88 -4.44
N ALA A 73 11.85 -18.85 -5.41
CA ALA A 73 10.78 -17.84 -5.55
C ALA A 73 9.95 -17.68 -4.26
N GLU A 74 9.94 -18.71 -3.41
CA GLU A 74 9.31 -18.71 -2.09
C GLU A 74 9.96 -17.70 -1.11
N TYR A 75 11.29 -17.53 -1.17
CA TYR A 75 12.01 -16.54 -0.35
C TYR A 75 11.70 -15.09 -0.78
N LEU A 76 11.52 -14.86 -2.09
CA LEU A 76 11.07 -13.56 -2.59
C LEU A 76 9.64 -13.24 -2.17
N SER A 77 8.74 -14.22 -2.24
CA SER A 77 7.36 -14.07 -1.77
C SER A 77 7.33 -13.64 -0.30
N GLU A 78 8.12 -14.29 0.54
CA GLU A 78 8.25 -13.96 1.96
C GLU A 78 8.85 -12.55 2.18
N CYS A 79 9.77 -12.12 1.30
CA CYS A 79 10.33 -10.76 1.37
C CYS A 79 9.35 -9.69 0.90
N LEU A 80 8.50 -10.00 -0.09
CA LEU A 80 7.47 -9.08 -0.59
C LEU A 80 6.35 -8.88 0.44
N GLU A 81 5.93 -9.96 1.10
CA GLU A 81 5.04 -9.92 2.27
C GLU A 81 5.62 -8.99 3.33
N ARG A 82 6.93 -9.04 3.57
CA ARG A 82 7.60 -8.12 4.49
C ARG A 82 7.65 -6.67 4.03
N VAL A 83 7.45 -6.34 2.75
CA VAL A 83 7.36 -4.96 2.25
C VAL A 83 5.95 -4.42 2.40
N ALA A 84 4.94 -5.21 1.99
CA ALA A 84 3.53 -4.85 2.14
C ALA A 84 3.06 -4.87 3.61
N GLY A 85 3.67 -5.71 4.44
CA GLY A 85 3.46 -5.79 5.88
C GLY A 85 4.44 -4.99 6.72
N LYS A 86 5.40 -4.25 6.12
CA LYS A 86 6.37 -3.47 6.90
C LYS A 86 5.63 -2.38 7.69
N PRO A 87 5.74 -2.33 9.03
CA PRO A 87 5.20 -1.22 9.78
C PRO A 87 6.16 -0.02 9.72
N ASP A 88 5.59 1.18 9.75
CA ASP A 88 6.34 2.41 9.97
C ASP A 88 6.70 2.60 11.45
N SER A 89 7.31 3.74 11.78
CA SER A 89 7.67 4.13 13.16
C SER A 89 6.48 4.24 14.13
N GLN A 90 5.24 4.29 13.62
CA GLN A 90 3.99 4.25 14.38
C GLN A 90 3.36 2.86 14.42
N GLY A 91 4.03 1.82 13.92
CA GLY A 91 3.48 0.48 13.80
C GLY A 91 2.46 0.34 12.66
N LYS A 92 2.22 1.37 11.86
CA LYS A 92 1.21 1.36 10.80
C LYS A 92 1.80 0.76 9.53
N THR A 93 1.13 -0.26 9.01
CA THR A 93 1.43 -0.84 7.69
C THR A 93 0.78 -0.02 6.57
N PRO A 94 1.17 -0.20 5.30
CA PRO A 94 0.46 0.37 4.15
C PRO A 94 -1.06 0.09 4.18
N LEU A 95 -1.48 -1.08 4.67
CA LEU A 95 -2.90 -1.43 4.78
C LEU A 95 -3.65 -0.56 5.79
N HIS A 96 -3.03 -0.18 6.91
CA HIS A 96 -3.61 0.79 7.86
C HIS A 96 -3.94 2.12 7.16
N TYR A 97 -2.99 2.61 6.36
CA TYR A 97 -3.15 3.85 5.61
C TYR A 97 -4.22 3.75 4.51
N ALA A 98 -4.28 2.62 3.78
CA ALA A 98 -5.30 2.41 2.75
C ALA A 98 -6.72 2.41 3.34
N ILE A 99 -6.91 1.76 4.48
CA ILE A 99 -8.21 1.70 5.16
C ILE A 99 -8.58 3.05 5.79
N GLU A 100 -7.62 3.74 6.41
CA GLU A 100 -7.83 5.10 6.93
C GLU A 100 -8.24 6.07 5.81
N PHE A 101 -7.57 5.97 4.64
CA PHE A 101 -7.94 6.76 3.46
C PHE A 101 -9.36 6.43 2.99
N LEU A 102 -9.70 5.15 2.84
CA LEU A 102 -11.05 4.70 2.46
C LEU A 102 -12.12 5.26 3.42
N SER A 103 -11.89 5.11 4.73
CA SER A 103 -12.74 5.61 5.80
C SER A 103 -12.93 7.14 5.74
N SER A 104 -11.87 7.90 5.44
CA SER A 104 -11.95 9.36 5.29
C SER A 104 -12.83 9.79 4.11
N GLN A 105 -12.79 9.06 2.98
CA GLN A 105 -13.60 9.39 1.80
C GLN A 105 -15.10 9.19 2.08
N VAL A 106 -15.44 8.17 2.88
CA VAL A 106 -16.82 7.86 3.26
C VAL A 106 -17.32 8.82 4.36
N SER A 107 -16.46 9.17 5.33
CA SER A 107 -16.85 9.97 6.50
C SER A 107 -17.11 11.45 6.18
N HIS A 108 -16.34 12.04 5.27
CA HIS A 108 -16.43 13.48 4.96
C HIS A 108 -17.75 13.93 4.30
N GLN A 109 -18.59 13.01 3.83
CA GLN A 109 -19.84 13.36 3.13
C GLN A 109 -21.14 13.03 3.89
N SER A 110 -21.05 12.36 5.05
CA SER A 110 -22.24 12.03 5.86
C SER A 110 -22.85 13.23 6.62
N HIS A 111 -22.21 14.41 6.57
CA HIS A 111 -22.63 15.61 7.31
C HIS A 111 -23.38 16.65 6.47
N GLN A 112 -23.45 16.49 5.14
CA GLN A 112 -24.25 17.36 4.28
C GLN A 112 -25.08 16.51 3.32
N ASN A 113 -26.41 16.54 3.53
CA ASN A 113 -27.50 16.11 2.65
C ASN A 113 -28.13 14.73 2.95
N GLU A 114 -29.43 14.78 3.18
CA GLU A 114 -30.35 13.63 3.34
C GLU A 114 -30.70 12.96 2.00
N GLU A 115 -30.13 13.43 0.90
CA GLU A 115 -30.12 12.76 -0.39
C GLU A 115 -28.67 12.65 -0.84
N TRP A 116 -28.16 11.41 -0.85
CA TRP A 116 -26.93 11.09 -1.56
C TRP A 116 -27.22 11.33 -3.06
N ASP A 117 -26.96 12.56 -3.52
CA ASP A 117 -27.24 12.92 -4.91
C ASP A 117 -26.49 11.98 -5.85
N PHE A 118 -27.18 11.51 -6.89
CA PHE A 118 -26.65 10.62 -7.93
C PHE A 118 -25.29 11.11 -8.49
N VAL A 119 -25.10 12.43 -8.58
CA VAL A 119 -23.85 13.07 -9.02
C VAL A 119 -22.70 12.86 -8.02
N ALA A 120 -22.97 12.92 -6.71
CA ALA A 120 -21.98 12.61 -5.67
C ALA A 120 -21.61 11.11 -5.67
N MET A 121 -22.59 10.23 -5.89
CA MET A 121 -22.36 8.80 -6.09
C MET A 121 -21.47 8.52 -7.30
N CYS A 122 -21.81 9.07 -8.47
CA CYS A 122 -21.06 8.85 -9.70
C CYS A 122 -19.65 9.45 -9.66
N THR A 123 -19.43 10.53 -8.91
CA THR A 123 -18.10 11.16 -8.81
C THR A 123 -17.19 10.48 -7.79
N LEU A 124 -17.76 9.89 -6.72
CA LEU A 124 -16.98 9.16 -5.73
C LEU A 124 -16.79 7.68 -6.04
N ALA A 125 -17.72 7.04 -6.78
CA ALA A 125 -17.63 5.61 -7.10
C ALA A 125 -16.27 5.23 -7.71
N PRO A 126 -15.70 5.97 -8.69
CA PRO A 126 -14.38 5.63 -9.22
C PRO A 126 -13.24 5.76 -8.19
N VAL A 127 -13.35 6.68 -7.23
CA VAL A 127 -12.35 6.86 -6.18
C VAL A 127 -12.45 5.75 -5.13
N LEU A 128 -13.68 5.36 -4.79
CA LEU A 128 -13.96 4.27 -3.86
C LEU A 128 -13.52 2.93 -4.45
N ASP A 129 -13.84 2.67 -5.72
CA ASP A 129 -13.43 1.46 -6.44
C ASP A 129 -11.91 1.31 -6.47
N ARG A 130 -11.18 2.40 -6.73
CA ARG A 130 -9.72 2.42 -6.66
C ARG A 130 -9.21 2.14 -5.25
N ALA A 131 -9.74 2.81 -4.23
CA ALA A 131 -9.32 2.60 -2.85
C ALA A 131 -9.58 1.15 -2.39
N VAL A 132 -10.72 0.58 -2.77
CA VAL A 132 -11.05 -0.83 -2.51
C VAL A 132 -10.08 -1.76 -3.25
N ALA A 133 -9.72 -1.46 -4.50
CA ALA A 133 -8.74 -2.23 -5.26
C ALA A 133 -7.34 -2.18 -4.59
N VAL A 134 -6.90 -1.02 -4.11
CA VAL A 134 -5.64 -0.91 -3.35
C VAL A 134 -5.68 -1.75 -2.08
N VAL A 135 -6.77 -1.70 -1.31
CA VAL A 135 -6.94 -2.54 -0.11
C VAL A 135 -6.85 -4.03 -0.45
N LYS A 136 -7.48 -4.46 -1.56
CA LYS A 136 -7.40 -5.86 -2.02
C LYS A 136 -5.98 -6.26 -2.39
N ILE A 137 -5.29 -5.46 -3.19
CA ILE A 137 -3.90 -5.74 -3.60
C ILE A 137 -2.99 -5.85 -2.38
N LEU A 138 -3.11 -4.94 -1.40
CA LEU A 138 -2.30 -4.97 -0.20
C LEU A 138 -2.64 -6.17 0.72
N ALA A 139 -3.92 -6.53 0.83
CA ALA A 139 -4.37 -7.70 1.58
C ALA A 139 -3.94 -9.02 0.92
N GLU A 140 -3.90 -9.07 -0.42
CA GLU A 140 -3.38 -10.21 -1.17
C GLU A 140 -1.85 -10.31 -1.07
N ALA A 141 -1.15 -9.17 -1.08
CA ALA A 141 0.31 -9.12 -0.95
C ALA A 141 0.80 -9.41 0.48
N CYS A 142 0.00 -9.14 1.50
CA CYS A 142 0.29 -9.50 2.88
C CYS A 142 -1.01 -9.71 3.68
N PRO A 143 -1.53 -10.94 3.74
CA PRO A 143 -2.74 -11.26 4.49
C PRO A 143 -2.61 -10.97 5.99
N ASP A 144 -1.43 -11.23 6.55
CA ASP A 144 -1.13 -11.02 7.97
C ASP A 144 -1.24 -9.54 8.38
N ALA A 145 -1.06 -8.61 7.43
CA ALA A 145 -1.19 -7.17 7.69
C ALA A 145 -2.58 -6.77 8.18
N ILE A 146 -3.62 -7.59 7.93
CA ILE A 146 -4.99 -7.37 8.41
C ILE A 146 -5.08 -7.47 9.94
N GLU A 147 -4.24 -8.30 10.56
CA GLU A 147 -4.26 -8.52 12.02
C GLU A 147 -3.14 -7.76 12.76
N MET A 148 -2.19 -7.20 12.03
CA MET A 148 -1.10 -6.40 12.60
C MET A 148 -1.64 -5.19 13.35
N LYS A 149 -1.12 -4.94 14.55
CA LYS A 149 -1.50 -3.80 15.36
C LYS A 149 -0.47 -2.67 15.23
N ASP A 150 -0.97 -1.46 15.12
CA ASP A 150 -0.16 -0.25 15.25
C ASP A 150 0.33 0.00 16.69
N ALA A 151 1.09 1.07 16.90
CA ALA A 151 1.58 1.47 18.21
C ALA A 151 0.46 1.85 19.21
N GLN A 152 -0.77 2.04 18.74
CA GLN A 152 -1.95 2.27 19.57
C GLN A 152 -2.66 0.96 19.92
N GLY A 153 -2.16 -0.18 19.44
CA GLY A 153 -2.77 -1.50 19.62
C GLY A 153 -3.97 -1.74 18.69
N LYS A 154 -4.14 -0.93 17.64
CA LYS A 154 -5.26 -0.99 16.70
C LYS A 154 -4.86 -1.72 15.43
N THR A 155 -5.72 -2.60 14.96
CA THR A 155 -5.62 -3.22 13.63
C THR A 155 -6.04 -2.23 12.53
N PRO A 156 -5.73 -2.48 11.24
CA PRO A 156 -6.24 -1.64 10.16
C PRO A 156 -7.77 -1.50 10.20
N MET A 157 -8.48 -2.58 10.55
CA MET A 157 -9.94 -2.59 10.65
C MET A 157 -10.47 -1.69 11.78
N ASP A 158 -9.71 -1.51 12.87
CA ASP A 158 -10.08 -0.60 13.96
C ASP A 158 -10.02 0.88 13.55
N HIS A 159 -9.34 1.21 12.45
CA HIS A 159 -9.33 2.55 11.86
C HIS A 159 -10.53 2.82 10.95
N VAL A 160 -11.40 1.84 10.71
CA VAL A 160 -12.66 2.07 9.98
C VAL A 160 -13.64 2.82 10.88
N HIS A 161 -13.95 4.06 10.55
CA HIS A 161 -14.94 4.85 11.26
C HIS A 161 -16.35 4.55 10.72
N TYR A 162 -16.91 3.39 11.07
CA TYR A 162 -18.35 3.18 10.92
C TYR A 162 -19.09 3.95 12.00
N ARG A 163 -19.61 5.13 11.67
CA ARG A 163 -20.60 5.78 12.52
C ARG A 163 -21.96 5.10 12.28
N VAL A 164 -22.17 3.94 12.89
CA VAL A 164 -23.49 3.31 12.96
C VAL A 164 -24.39 4.27 13.74
N ARG A 165 -25.30 4.97 13.05
CA ARG A 165 -26.37 5.71 13.73
C ARG A 165 -27.27 4.67 14.42
N GLY A 166 -27.35 4.74 15.74
CA GLY A 166 -28.40 4.11 16.53
C GLY A 166 -29.73 4.83 16.39
#